data_AF-A0A2W1U9W6-F1
#
_entry.id   AF-A0A2W1U9W6-F1
#
_cell.length_a   1.000
_cell.length_b   1.000
_cell.length_c   1.000
_cell.angle_alpha   90.00
_cell.angle_beta   90.00
_cell.angle_gamma   90.00
#
_symmetry.space_group_name_H-M   'P 1'
#
loop_
_entity.id
_entity.type
_entity.pdbx_description
1 polymer ?
#
loop_
_entity_poly.entity_id
_entity_poly.type
_entity_poly.pdbx_seq_one_letter_code
_entity_poly.pdbx_strand_id
1 'polypeptide(L)'
;MAVIAVVAVILPGATSTAASWNDQEWTHAGIGTSAFRCGSDSDYTTQSSSRFLSGTLAGTDLDTVAGVHGLDVTKPSTNSATVDPVTAPEITSTPTVAAFGNPLNASVLGDVLGLDLSGLGVGLPAGSAGAVNQYARATATGQSTAASGLVNDSGGVLVTDSTPIDRLPDPASLTLRQALPALSGVSDVGLEVGAVASSAELDGCALLRDAIWGDASTNAAKSSPADATTVSSVSRSAALPAGARLVRDYGIAGLGLRMESPLVGSLVSSVNTTVTTLQSSIAQLSGTNGLLSRALQQDIVGALTNGLRLGTVSGTVTVDGVDLASAVRPLLTDTLTDGTVSVDLASGKIRVDLAHLLGDRETGLNDLPPNTELVVNAAVLNGISTRVGALLDAWTARVTAALTAAINTLQVRVALDVNLNLATAPLVQLNIRMNSGVEAIMNRQSNLTVGTTLLGLNLGLLTGVVSALVSGLITGLPAVIVSTLTSALFTTVGSLGSTITAVARPLLGAVGSVTDRLPGLLSVTVNVHDETTGGRTATSARTGRYTVVALRIRLLSALLPTGAAGIDLARSTVGPAVVDLRRTSPSPS
;
A
#
# COMPACT_ATOMS: atom_id res chain seq x y z
N MET A 1 -99.03 -17.65 -59.19
CA MET A 1 -98.30 -17.23 -60.40
C MET A 1 -97.99 -15.75 -60.29
N ALA A 2 -96.70 -15.40 -60.21
CA ALA A 2 -96.06 -14.13 -60.57
C ALA A 2 -94.74 -14.05 -59.77
N VAL A 3 -93.65 -14.39 -60.43
CA VAL A 3 -92.28 -14.24 -59.94
C VAL A 3 -91.90 -12.76 -60.11
N ILE A 4 -91.52 -12.08 -59.04
CA ILE A 4 -90.83 -10.79 -59.11
C ILE A 4 -89.55 -10.93 -58.26
N ALA A 5 -88.43 -11.03 -58.95
CA ALA A 5 -87.09 -11.06 -58.38
C ALA A 5 -86.59 -9.62 -58.19
N VAL A 6 -86.13 -9.31 -56.97
CA VAL A 6 -85.54 -8.03 -56.60
C VAL A 6 -84.11 -7.97 -57.12
N VAL A 7 -83.82 -6.98 -57.96
CA VAL A 7 -82.49 -6.68 -58.50
C VAL A 7 -81.70 -5.89 -57.46
N ALA A 8 -80.54 -6.43 -57.03
CA ALA A 8 -79.59 -5.72 -56.19
C ALA A 8 -78.69 -4.82 -57.05
N VAL A 9 -78.68 -3.52 -56.72
CA VAL A 9 -77.82 -2.50 -57.34
C VAL A 9 -76.40 -2.63 -56.78
N ILE A 10 -75.44 -2.93 -57.65
CA ILE A 10 -74.00 -2.92 -57.34
C ILE A 10 -73.46 -1.54 -57.76
N LEU A 11 -72.96 -0.77 -56.79
CA LEU A 11 -72.25 0.49 -57.05
C LEU A 11 -70.84 0.17 -57.59
N PRO A 12 -70.41 0.72 -58.74
CA PRO A 12 -69.02 0.61 -59.17
C PRO A 12 -68.12 1.46 -58.27
N GLY A 13 -67.13 0.82 -57.65
CA GLY A 13 -66.10 1.49 -56.86
C GLY A 13 -65.23 2.41 -57.72
N ALA A 14 -64.97 3.61 -57.20
CA ALA A 14 -64.00 4.53 -57.78
C ALA A 14 -62.59 3.93 -57.66
N THR A 15 -61.98 3.57 -58.78
CA THR A 15 -60.55 3.27 -58.84
C THR A 15 -59.79 4.60 -58.85
N SER A 16 -59.11 4.94 -57.75
CA SER A 16 -58.14 6.03 -57.77
C SER A 16 -56.96 5.61 -58.66
N THR A 17 -56.81 6.25 -59.80
CA THR A 17 -55.58 6.18 -60.59
C THR A 17 -54.46 6.86 -59.79
N ALA A 18 -53.50 6.09 -59.29
CA ALA A 18 -52.23 6.65 -58.82
C ALA A 18 -51.42 7.10 -60.04
N ALA A 19 -51.70 8.30 -60.52
CA ALA A 19 -50.78 9.01 -61.40
C ALA A 19 -49.57 9.41 -60.54
N SER A 20 -48.55 8.56 -60.46
CA SER A 20 -47.26 8.97 -59.91
C SER A 20 -46.56 9.82 -60.97
N TRP A 21 -46.59 11.13 -60.79
CA TRP A 21 -45.62 11.99 -61.43
C TRP A 21 -44.27 11.69 -60.79
N ASN A 22 -43.46 10.85 -61.44
CA ASN A 22 -42.03 10.80 -61.18
C ASN A 22 -41.44 12.07 -61.81
N ASP A 23 -41.54 13.19 -61.11
CA ASP A 23 -40.63 14.28 -61.40
C ASP A 23 -39.26 13.86 -60.91
N GLN A 24 -38.32 13.67 -61.84
CA GLN A 24 -36.91 13.68 -61.50
C GLN A 24 -36.59 15.11 -61.08
N GLU A 25 -36.69 15.40 -59.79
CA GLU A 25 -36.21 16.65 -59.23
C GLU A 25 -34.67 16.60 -59.24
N TRP A 26 -34.08 17.08 -60.33
CA TRP A 26 -32.64 17.29 -60.42
C TRP A 26 -32.28 18.46 -59.50
N THR A 27 -31.94 18.14 -58.25
CA THR A 27 -31.33 19.12 -57.36
C THR A 27 -29.94 19.44 -57.90
N HIS A 28 -29.78 20.62 -58.51
CA HIS A 28 -28.47 21.22 -58.80
C HIS A 28 -27.83 21.83 -57.54
N ALA A 29 -28.01 21.19 -56.39
CA ALA A 29 -27.06 21.37 -55.31
C ALA A 29 -25.82 20.57 -55.70
N GLY A 30 -24.62 21.14 -55.59
CA GLY A 30 -23.40 20.38 -55.79
C GLY A 30 -23.42 19.17 -54.86
N ILE A 31 -23.76 17.99 -55.36
CA ILE A 31 -23.50 16.72 -54.69
C ILE A 31 -21.99 16.57 -54.77
N GLY A 32 -21.30 17.25 -53.86
CA GLY A 32 -19.91 16.97 -53.60
C GLY A 32 -19.87 15.53 -53.09
N THR A 33 -19.40 14.61 -53.92
CA THR A 33 -18.88 13.32 -53.47
C THR A 33 -17.56 13.55 -52.73
N SER A 34 -17.54 14.48 -51.75
CA SER A 34 -16.40 14.62 -50.87
C SER A 34 -16.27 13.26 -50.21
N ALA A 35 -15.22 12.55 -50.57
CA ALA A 35 -14.94 11.19 -50.13
C ALA A 35 -13.46 11.21 -49.79
N PHE A 36 -13.16 11.03 -48.52
CA PHE A 36 -11.78 10.83 -48.09
C PHE A 36 -11.51 9.34 -47.94
N ARG A 37 -10.26 8.94 -48.21
CA ARG A 37 -9.75 7.57 -48.10
C ARG A 37 -8.81 7.48 -46.91
N CYS A 38 -9.28 6.82 -45.86
CA CYS A 38 -8.45 6.55 -44.69
C CYS A 38 -7.18 5.77 -45.04
N GLY A 39 -6.06 6.22 -44.46
CA GLY A 39 -4.74 5.66 -44.70
C GLY A 39 -4.08 6.07 -46.03
N SER A 40 -4.81 6.74 -46.93
CA SER A 40 -4.25 7.22 -48.21
C SER A 40 -4.23 8.75 -48.31
N ASP A 41 -5.31 9.40 -47.87
CA ASP A 41 -5.39 10.86 -47.93
C ASP A 41 -4.64 11.47 -46.75
N SER A 42 -3.84 12.52 -47.05
CA SER A 42 -2.90 13.14 -46.11
C SER A 42 -3.24 14.60 -45.80
N ASP A 43 -4.52 14.98 -45.91
CA ASP A 43 -5.04 16.33 -45.71
C ASP A 43 -5.58 16.56 -44.28
N TYR A 44 -5.37 15.62 -43.38
CA TYR A 44 -5.80 15.74 -42.00
C TYR A 44 -4.87 16.63 -41.19
N THR A 45 -5.46 17.47 -40.34
CA THR A 45 -4.78 18.04 -39.18
C THR A 45 -5.11 17.21 -37.96
N THR A 46 -4.12 16.57 -37.36
CA THR A 46 -4.29 15.74 -36.15
C THR A 46 -3.49 16.30 -34.99
N GLN A 47 -4.01 16.08 -33.79
CA GLN A 47 -3.39 16.49 -32.54
C GLN A 47 -3.27 15.30 -31.58
N SER A 48 -2.19 15.28 -30.81
CA SER A 48 -1.97 14.35 -29.70
C SER A 48 -1.19 15.06 -28.60
N SER A 49 -1.50 14.76 -27.34
CA SER A 49 -0.72 15.26 -26.23
C SER A 49 -0.61 14.28 -25.07
N SER A 50 0.53 14.33 -24.39
CA SER A 50 0.83 13.50 -23.24
C SER A 50 1.39 14.36 -22.12
N ARG A 51 0.93 14.15 -20.89
CA ARG A 51 1.43 14.87 -19.72
C ARG A 51 1.47 13.95 -18.51
N PHE A 52 2.62 13.83 -17.85
CA PHE A 52 2.69 12.96 -16.68
C PHE A 52 2.05 13.59 -15.43
N LEU A 53 2.34 14.85 -15.13
CA LEU A 53 1.81 15.55 -13.97
C LEU A 53 1.16 16.86 -14.43
N SER A 54 -0.04 17.13 -13.95
CA SER A 54 -0.77 18.38 -14.19
C SER A 54 -1.68 18.73 -13.02
N GLY A 55 -2.18 19.97 -13.02
CA GLY A 55 -3.14 20.45 -12.01
C GLY A 55 -2.56 21.55 -11.12
N THR A 56 -3.19 21.76 -9.96
CA THR A 56 -2.84 22.84 -9.04
C THR A 56 -2.51 22.29 -7.66
N LEU A 57 -1.36 22.66 -7.10
CA LEU A 57 -0.96 22.29 -5.75
C LEU A 57 -0.70 23.54 -4.92
N ALA A 58 -1.48 23.72 -3.85
CA ALA A 58 -1.35 24.83 -2.90
C ALA A 58 -1.29 26.23 -3.58
N GLY A 59 -2.06 26.41 -4.65
CA GLY A 59 -2.14 27.67 -5.43
C GLY A 59 -1.08 27.81 -6.53
N THR A 60 -0.17 26.84 -6.67
CA THR A 60 0.77 26.77 -7.80
C THR A 60 0.16 25.92 -8.91
N ASP A 61 0.10 26.47 -10.12
CA ASP A 61 -0.26 25.71 -11.32
C ASP A 61 0.96 24.92 -11.81
N LEU A 62 0.87 23.60 -11.70
CA LEU A 62 1.94 22.68 -12.09
C LEU A 62 2.22 22.74 -13.60
N ASP A 63 1.26 23.17 -14.41
CA ASP A 63 1.44 23.32 -15.85
C ASP A 63 2.41 24.47 -16.21
N THR A 64 2.64 25.38 -15.27
CA THR A 64 3.58 26.51 -15.42
C THR A 64 4.99 26.21 -14.91
N VAL A 65 5.19 25.07 -14.24
CA VAL A 65 6.46 24.71 -13.62
C VAL A 65 7.39 24.09 -14.67
N ALA A 66 8.55 24.73 -14.86
CA ALA A 66 9.59 24.23 -15.75
C ALA A 66 10.03 22.82 -15.32
N GLY A 67 10.08 21.88 -16.27
CA GLY A 67 10.42 20.47 -16.01
C GLY A 67 9.22 19.53 -15.85
N VAL A 68 8.00 20.06 -15.69
CA VAL A 68 6.74 19.29 -15.63
C VAL A 68 5.90 19.43 -16.90
N HIS A 69 6.34 20.29 -17.82
CA HIS A 69 5.66 20.53 -19.08
C HIS A 69 5.41 19.21 -19.84
N GLY A 70 4.21 19.11 -20.38
CA GLY A 70 3.78 17.98 -21.19
C GLY A 70 4.45 17.96 -22.56
N LEU A 71 3.84 17.22 -23.47
CA LEU A 71 4.19 17.19 -24.88
C LEU A 71 2.90 17.35 -25.69
N ASP A 72 2.87 18.36 -26.55
CA ASP A 72 1.79 18.59 -27.51
C ASP A 72 2.36 18.51 -28.93
N VAL A 73 1.73 17.69 -29.78
CA VAL A 73 2.14 17.50 -31.18
C VAL A 73 0.94 17.73 -32.08
N THR A 74 1.10 18.61 -33.07
CA THR A 74 0.11 18.82 -34.14
C THR A 74 0.75 18.57 -35.50
N LYS A 75 0.12 17.72 -36.31
CA LYS A 75 0.55 17.44 -37.69
C LYS A 75 -0.49 18.00 -38.68
N PRO A 76 -0.24 19.17 -39.30
CA PRO A 76 -1.17 19.78 -40.25
C PRO A 76 -0.89 19.31 -41.68
N SER A 77 -1.63 18.28 -42.13
CA SER A 77 -1.45 17.66 -43.45
C SER A 77 0.02 17.28 -43.68
N THR A 78 0.56 17.46 -44.89
CA THR A 78 1.96 17.15 -45.22
C THR A 78 2.95 18.23 -44.79
N ASN A 79 2.49 19.31 -44.17
CA ASN A 79 3.36 20.38 -43.67
C ASN A 79 4.14 19.92 -42.43
N SER A 80 5.16 20.68 -42.06
CA SER A 80 5.93 20.45 -40.84
C SER A 80 5.01 20.44 -39.61
N ALA A 81 5.28 19.52 -38.69
CA ALA A 81 4.56 19.45 -37.43
C ALA A 81 4.94 20.63 -36.52
N THR A 82 4.02 21.04 -35.66
CA THR A 82 4.31 21.93 -34.53
C THR A 82 4.36 21.09 -33.26
N VAL A 83 5.40 21.29 -32.46
CA VAL A 83 5.64 20.58 -31.21
C VAL A 83 5.90 21.57 -30.08
N ASP A 84 5.33 21.31 -28.91
CA ASP A 84 5.55 22.06 -27.68
C ASP A 84 5.85 21.09 -26.53
N PRO A 85 6.97 21.23 -25.78
CA PRO A 85 8.04 22.20 -26.00
C PRO A 85 8.80 21.95 -27.30
N VAL A 86 9.27 23.02 -27.95
CA VAL A 86 10.08 22.94 -29.18
C VAL A 86 11.39 22.17 -29.00
N THR A 87 11.81 21.96 -27.75
CA THR A 87 13.00 21.20 -27.38
C THR A 87 12.76 19.69 -27.24
N ALA A 88 11.51 19.21 -27.42
CA ALA A 88 11.18 17.80 -27.31
C ALA A 88 11.96 16.97 -28.35
N PRO A 89 12.69 15.91 -27.92
CA PRO A 89 13.36 15.01 -28.84
C PRO A 89 12.43 14.41 -29.89
N GLU A 90 12.83 14.51 -31.15
CA GLU A 90 12.14 13.89 -32.26
C GLU A 90 12.43 12.37 -32.27
N ILE A 91 11.37 11.57 -32.35
CA ILE A 91 11.47 10.11 -32.53
C ILE A 91 11.31 9.75 -34.01
N THR A 92 10.37 10.40 -34.69
CA THR A 92 10.13 10.19 -36.12
C THR A 92 9.44 11.41 -36.73
N SER A 93 10.01 11.98 -37.78
CA SER A 93 9.35 12.99 -38.62
C SER A 93 9.45 12.60 -40.10
N THR A 94 8.28 12.48 -40.73
CA THR A 94 8.12 12.25 -42.16
C THR A 94 7.06 13.21 -42.70
N PRO A 95 6.86 13.29 -44.03
CA PRO A 95 5.78 14.10 -44.58
C PRO A 95 4.42 13.79 -43.98
N THR A 96 4.14 12.54 -43.57
CA THR A 96 2.81 12.13 -43.06
C THR A 96 2.77 11.77 -41.58
N VAL A 97 3.90 11.68 -40.88
CA VAL A 97 3.97 11.26 -39.47
C VAL A 97 4.88 12.18 -38.69
N ALA A 98 4.46 12.56 -37.48
CA ALA A 98 5.28 13.27 -36.52
C ALA A 98 5.13 12.60 -35.14
N ALA A 99 6.23 12.16 -34.56
CA ALA A 99 6.29 11.52 -33.26
C ALA A 99 7.45 12.11 -32.45
N PHE A 100 7.15 12.48 -31.21
CA PHE A 100 8.09 13.12 -30.30
C PHE A 100 8.01 12.46 -28.93
N GLY A 101 9.08 12.63 -28.17
CA GLY A 101 9.18 12.25 -26.77
C GLY A 101 9.50 13.45 -25.90
N ASN A 102 9.09 13.42 -24.63
CA ASN A 102 9.53 14.41 -23.64
C ASN A 102 9.95 13.73 -22.33
N PRO A 103 11.26 13.60 -22.03
CA PRO A 103 11.71 13.04 -20.76
C PRO A 103 11.34 13.99 -19.61
N LEU A 104 10.63 13.48 -18.61
CA LEU A 104 10.32 14.25 -17.41
C LEU A 104 11.57 14.36 -16.52
N ASN A 105 11.95 15.57 -16.12
CA ASN A 105 12.98 15.77 -15.10
C ASN A 105 12.33 15.89 -13.71
N ALA A 106 12.09 14.75 -13.07
CA ALA A 106 11.45 14.68 -11.74
C ALA A 106 12.25 15.38 -10.63
N SER A 107 13.56 15.58 -10.81
CA SER A 107 14.43 16.21 -9.79
C SER A 107 14.17 17.72 -9.59
N VAL A 108 13.45 18.36 -10.50
CA VAL A 108 13.09 19.79 -10.42
C VAL A 108 11.90 20.03 -9.47
N LEU A 109 11.17 18.99 -9.08
CA LEU A 109 9.94 19.09 -8.28
C LEU A 109 10.11 18.95 -6.77
N GLY A 110 11.32 18.61 -6.30
CA GLY A 110 11.58 18.30 -4.87
C GLY A 110 11.23 19.44 -3.89
N ASP A 111 11.11 20.68 -4.38
CA ASP A 111 10.80 21.86 -3.56
C ASP A 111 9.33 22.31 -3.63
N VAL A 112 8.48 21.68 -4.46
CA VAL A 112 7.08 22.11 -4.62
C VAL A 112 6.19 21.47 -3.56
N LEU A 113 6.07 22.18 -2.42
CA LEU A 113 4.97 22.11 -1.44
C LEU A 113 4.50 20.69 -1.07
N GLY A 114 5.46 19.80 -0.80
CA GLY A 114 5.19 18.50 -0.19
C GLY A 114 4.86 17.36 -1.17
N LEU A 115 4.99 17.60 -2.47
CA LEU A 115 5.05 16.55 -3.48
C LEU A 115 6.52 16.17 -3.71
N ASP A 116 6.85 14.92 -3.41
CA ASP A 116 8.16 14.34 -3.67
C ASP A 116 8.03 13.26 -4.75
N LEU A 117 8.54 13.58 -5.94
CA LEU A 117 8.62 12.64 -7.06
C LEU A 117 10.00 12.01 -7.21
N SER A 118 10.92 12.19 -6.27
CA SER A 118 12.24 11.55 -6.33
C SER A 118 12.15 10.02 -6.38
N GLY A 119 11.07 9.49 -5.80
CA GLY A 119 10.69 8.09 -5.97
C GLY A 119 10.34 7.73 -7.41
N LEU A 120 9.79 8.60 -8.24
CA LEU A 120 9.48 8.24 -9.63
C LEU A 120 10.65 8.55 -10.55
N GLY A 121 11.27 7.51 -11.12
CA GLY A 121 12.45 7.64 -11.96
C GLY A 121 12.32 6.94 -13.30
N VAL A 122 13.26 7.25 -14.21
CA VAL A 122 13.38 6.57 -15.51
C VAL A 122 14.00 5.17 -15.41
N GLY A 123 14.30 4.65 -14.20
CA GLY A 123 14.73 3.27 -13.90
C GLY A 123 15.90 2.67 -14.71
N LEU A 124 16.46 3.41 -15.66
CA LEU A 124 17.31 2.89 -16.72
C LEU A 124 18.71 3.52 -16.61
N PRO A 125 19.78 2.73 -16.87
CA PRO A 125 21.13 3.25 -16.94
C PRO A 125 21.22 4.44 -17.91
N ALA A 126 22.00 5.47 -17.51
CA ALA A 126 22.27 6.63 -18.34
C ALA A 126 22.75 6.20 -19.73
N GLY A 127 22.07 6.69 -20.78
CA GLY A 127 22.36 6.33 -22.18
C GLY A 127 21.40 5.30 -22.81
N SER A 128 20.40 4.80 -22.08
CA SER A 128 19.31 4.02 -22.67
C SER A 128 18.43 4.92 -23.54
N ALA A 129 18.35 4.66 -24.85
CA ALA A 129 17.65 5.46 -25.85
C ALA A 129 16.09 5.48 -25.71
N GLY A 130 15.54 5.15 -24.54
CA GLY A 130 14.10 4.95 -24.29
C GLY A 130 13.58 5.54 -22.98
N ALA A 131 14.29 6.49 -22.36
CA ALA A 131 13.87 7.22 -21.15
C ALA A 131 12.74 8.24 -21.42
N VAL A 132 11.77 7.88 -22.24
CA VAL A 132 10.70 8.76 -22.70
C VAL A 132 9.43 8.46 -21.91
N ASN A 133 9.18 9.24 -20.86
CA ASN A 133 8.02 9.08 -19.97
C ASN A 133 6.73 9.74 -20.51
N GLN A 134 6.83 10.41 -21.66
CA GLN A 134 5.76 11.13 -22.32
C GLN A 134 5.94 11.04 -23.84
N TYR A 135 4.96 10.50 -24.54
CA TYR A 135 5.00 10.23 -25.98
C TYR A 135 3.75 10.78 -26.66
N ALA A 136 3.94 11.43 -27.81
CA ALA A 136 2.84 11.89 -28.64
C ALA A 136 3.17 11.70 -30.13
N ARG A 137 2.20 11.18 -30.87
CA ARG A 137 2.27 10.96 -32.32
C ARG A 137 1.01 11.47 -32.99
N ALA A 138 1.21 12.25 -34.04
CA ALA A 138 0.16 12.76 -34.90
C ALA A 138 0.49 12.44 -36.36
N THR A 139 -0.51 12.11 -37.17
CA THR A 139 -0.35 11.77 -38.59
C THR A 139 -1.22 12.64 -39.49
N ALA A 140 -0.73 12.91 -40.69
CA ALA A 140 -1.46 13.59 -41.75
C ALA A 140 -2.65 12.77 -42.28
N THR A 141 -2.76 11.49 -41.90
CA THR A 141 -3.79 10.53 -42.34
C THR A 141 -4.94 10.36 -41.34
N GLY A 142 -4.98 11.18 -40.29
CA GLY A 142 -6.11 11.18 -39.34
C GLY A 142 -5.92 10.34 -38.08
N GLN A 143 -4.75 9.71 -37.88
CA GLN A 143 -4.44 8.93 -36.69
C GLN A 143 -3.62 9.73 -35.67
N SER A 144 -3.85 9.47 -34.38
CA SER A 144 -3.10 10.05 -33.27
C SER A 144 -2.93 9.06 -32.11
N THR A 145 -1.77 9.11 -31.45
CA THR A 145 -1.43 8.27 -30.29
C THR A 145 -0.78 9.14 -29.22
N ALA A 146 -1.12 8.94 -27.96
CA ALA A 146 -0.47 9.57 -26.83
C ALA A 146 -0.27 8.56 -25.70
N ALA A 147 0.86 8.65 -25.00
CA ALA A 147 1.12 7.83 -23.82
C ALA A 147 1.93 8.62 -22.79
N SER A 148 1.70 8.36 -21.51
CA SER A 148 2.49 8.91 -20.42
C SER A 148 2.61 7.93 -19.27
N GLY A 149 3.76 7.87 -18.60
CA GLY A 149 3.92 7.07 -17.39
C GLY A 149 5.30 7.18 -16.76
N LEU A 150 5.40 6.75 -15.49
CA LEU A 150 6.66 6.63 -14.74
C LEU A 150 6.78 5.26 -14.11
N VAL A 151 8.03 4.85 -13.86
CA VAL A 151 8.41 3.56 -13.27
C VAL A 151 8.89 3.76 -11.84
N ASN A 152 8.60 2.79 -10.99
CA ASN A 152 9.15 2.66 -9.64
C ASN A 152 9.38 1.18 -9.29
N ASP A 153 9.68 0.89 -8.02
CA ASP A 153 9.89 -0.44 -7.43
C ASP A 153 8.66 -1.35 -7.45
N SER A 154 7.51 -0.78 -7.81
CA SER A 154 6.25 -1.46 -8.00
C SER A 154 6.00 -1.84 -9.48
N GLY A 155 6.96 -1.58 -10.38
CA GLY A 155 6.89 -1.87 -11.83
C GLY A 155 6.73 -0.63 -12.71
N GLY A 156 6.64 -0.76 -14.04
CA GLY A 156 6.34 0.40 -14.91
C GLY A 156 6.66 0.22 -16.40
N VAL A 157 6.41 1.28 -17.19
CA VAL A 157 6.67 1.32 -18.63
C VAL A 157 8.18 1.20 -18.92
N LEU A 158 8.57 0.23 -19.75
CA LEU A 158 9.96 -0.02 -20.21
C LEU A 158 10.96 -0.59 -19.17
N VAL A 159 10.51 -1.14 -18.04
CA VAL A 159 11.38 -2.05 -17.26
C VAL A 159 11.29 -3.45 -17.85
N THR A 160 12.44 -3.99 -18.26
CA THR A 160 12.56 -5.42 -18.51
C THR A 160 12.36 -6.17 -17.20
N ASP A 161 11.67 -7.30 -17.25
CA ASP A 161 11.32 -8.20 -16.14
C ASP A 161 12.54 -8.69 -15.32
N SER A 162 13.76 -8.36 -15.75
CA SER A 162 15.04 -8.71 -15.14
C SER A 162 15.66 -7.62 -14.26
N THR A 163 15.04 -6.44 -14.09
CA THR A 163 15.58 -5.37 -13.21
C THR A 163 15.29 -5.71 -11.74
N PRO A 164 16.31 -5.87 -10.87
CA PRO A 164 16.10 -6.14 -9.45
C PRO A 164 15.30 -5.03 -8.74
N ILE A 165 14.43 -5.39 -7.80
CA ILE A 165 13.53 -4.46 -7.08
C ILE A 165 14.31 -3.38 -6.31
N ASP A 166 15.48 -3.73 -5.75
CA ASP A 166 16.38 -2.81 -5.03
C ASP A 166 17.09 -1.80 -5.95
N ARG A 167 16.91 -1.92 -7.26
CA ARG A 167 17.45 -0.99 -8.28
C ARG A 167 16.38 -0.09 -8.85
N LEU A 168 15.12 -0.30 -8.48
CA LEU A 168 14.00 0.49 -8.94
C LEU A 168 13.79 1.70 -8.02
N PRO A 169 13.33 2.84 -8.55
CA PRO A 169 13.02 4.03 -7.76
C PRO A 169 11.87 3.79 -6.74
N ASP A 170 11.87 4.43 -5.56
CA ASP A 170 10.81 4.27 -4.52
C ASP A 170 9.42 4.81 -4.99
N PRO A 171 8.29 4.59 -4.31
CA PRO A 171 7.04 5.28 -4.65
C PRO A 171 7.13 6.82 -4.54
N ALA A 172 6.42 7.56 -5.41
CA ALA A 172 6.22 9.00 -5.19
C ALA A 172 5.47 9.25 -3.88
N SER A 173 5.73 10.36 -3.21
CA SER A 173 5.00 10.72 -2.00
C SER A 173 4.39 12.12 -2.07
N LEU A 174 3.19 12.25 -1.51
CA LEU A 174 2.47 13.51 -1.34
C LEU A 174 2.13 13.68 0.14
N THR A 175 2.75 14.64 0.84
CA THR A 175 2.38 14.94 2.23
C THR A 175 1.03 15.67 2.28
N LEU A 176 0.21 15.26 3.24
CA LEU A 176 -1.09 15.85 3.55
C LEU A 176 -1.02 16.80 4.75
N ARG A 177 0.18 17.08 5.29
CA ARG A 177 0.38 17.86 6.52
C ARG A 177 -0.25 19.25 6.48
N GLN A 178 -0.31 19.88 5.31
CA GLN A 178 -0.91 21.21 5.15
C GLN A 178 -2.43 21.17 5.03
N ALA A 179 -3.00 20.03 4.59
CA ALA A 179 -4.43 19.84 4.44
C ALA A 179 -5.09 19.27 5.72
N LEU A 180 -4.32 18.56 6.53
CA LEU A 180 -4.76 18.02 7.82
C LEU A 180 -4.44 18.99 8.96
N PRO A 181 -5.37 19.20 9.92
CA PRO A 181 -5.03 19.88 11.16
C PRO A 181 -3.98 19.05 11.94
N ALA A 182 -3.28 19.68 12.88
CA ALA A 182 -2.35 18.95 13.74
C ALA A 182 -3.06 17.79 14.46
N LEU A 183 -2.59 16.57 14.24
CA LEU A 183 -3.14 15.35 14.83
C LEU A 183 -2.22 14.90 15.97
N SER A 184 -2.80 14.62 17.13
CA SER A 184 -2.04 14.11 18.27
C SER A 184 -1.49 12.72 17.96
N GLY A 185 -0.20 12.49 18.23
CA GLY A 185 0.43 11.18 18.02
C GLY A 185 0.78 10.87 16.56
N VAL A 186 0.64 11.81 15.63
CA VAL A 186 1.02 11.66 14.22
C VAL A 186 1.97 12.80 13.83
N SER A 187 3.16 12.46 13.34
CA SER A 187 4.15 13.45 12.87
C SER A 187 4.00 13.77 11.39
N ASP A 188 3.56 12.81 10.58
CA ASP A 188 3.34 12.98 9.16
C ASP A 188 2.22 12.07 8.66
N VAL A 189 1.50 12.55 7.65
CA VAL A 189 0.54 11.76 6.87
C VAL A 189 0.78 12.09 5.42
N GLY A 190 0.85 11.07 4.57
CA GLY A 190 1.03 11.26 3.14
C GLY A 190 0.41 10.13 2.33
N LEU A 191 0.27 10.37 1.04
CA LEU A 191 -0.03 9.32 0.06
C LEU A 191 1.28 8.86 -0.58
N GLU A 192 1.42 7.57 -0.78
CA GLU A 192 2.46 6.96 -1.60
C GLU A 192 1.81 6.50 -2.91
N VAL A 193 2.36 6.89 -4.05
CA VAL A 193 1.83 6.53 -5.37
C VAL A 193 2.89 5.71 -6.09
N GLY A 194 2.52 4.49 -6.48
CA GLY A 194 3.37 3.60 -7.24
C GLY A 194 3.51 4.05 -8.70
N ALA A 195 3.97 3.18 -9.58
CA ALA A 195 3.97 3.46 -11.00
C ALA A 195 2.57 3.68 -11.55
N VAL A 196 2.47 4.67 -12.44
CA VAL A 196 1.23 5.10 -13.06
C VAL A 196 1.49 5.33 -14.54
N ALA A 197 0.60 4.86 -15.40
CA ALA A 197 0.67 5.05 -16.83
C ALA A 197 -0.71 5.17 -17.47
N SER A 198 -0.78 5.85 -18.61
CA SER A 198 -1.94 5.86 -19.49
C SER A 198 -1.54 5.88 -20.95
N SER A 199 -2.43 5.40 -21.81
CA SER A 199 -2.28 5.54 -23.25
C SER A 199 -3.63 5.74 -23.92
N ALA A 200 -3.62 6.48 -25.03
CA ALA A 200 -4.78 6.68 -25.88
C ALA A 200 -4.37 6.61 -27.35
N GLU A 201 -5.22 5.98 -28.16
CA GLU A 201 -5.06 5.88 -29.60
C GLU A 201 -6.39 6.17 -30.29
N LEU A 202 -6.33 6.94 -31.38
CA LEU A 202 -7.48 7.35 -32.18
C LEU A 202 -7.18 7.15 -33.67
N ASP A 203 -8.07 6.41 -34.35
CA ASP A 203 -8.20 6.48 -35.81
C ASP A 203 -9.33 7.46 -36.15
N GLY A 204 -8.94 8.73 -36.20
CA GLY A 204 -9.87 9.83 -36.42
C GLY A 204 -10.41 9.85 -37.84
N CYS A 205 -9.66 9.34 -38.82
CA CYS A 205 -10.21 9.19 -40.17
C CYS A 205 -11.35 8.19 -40.19
N ALA A 206 -11.13 6.99 -39.65
CA ALA A 206 -12.14 5.95 -39.66
C ALA A 206 -13.34 6.36 -38.79
N LEU A 207 -13.11 7.05 -37.67
CA LEU A 207 -14.19 7.61 -36.84
C LEU A 207 -15.02 8.67 -37.60
N LEU A 208 -14.37 9.58 -38.33
CA LEU A 208 -15.07 10.56 -39.16
C LEU A 208 -15.82 9.90 -40.31
N ARG A 209 -15.24 8.87 -40.93
CA ARG A 209 -15.89 8.13 -42.03
C ARG A 209 -17.19 7.50 -41.54
N ASP A 210 -17.14 6.84 -40.39
CA ASP A 210 -18.30 6.19 -39.79
C ASP A 210 -19.34 7.23 -39.35
N ALA A 211 -18.91 8.38 -38.81
CA ALA A 211 -19.82 9.47 -38.42
C ALA A 211 -20.48 10.18 -39.61
N ILE A 212 -19.84 10.20 -40.78
CA ILE A 212 -20.31 10.93 -41.97
C ILE A 212 -21.12 10.02 -42.90
N TRP A 213 -20.66 8.79 -43.13
CA TRP A 213 -21.23 7.86 -44.11
C TRP A 213 -21.64 6.50 -43.53
N GLY A 214 -21.39 6.25 -42.24
CA GLY A 214 -21.92 5.05 -41.58
C GLY A 214 -23.44 5.12 -41.44
N ASP A 215 -24.08 3.96 -41.44
CA ASP A 215 -25.43 3.84 -40.91
C ASP A 215 -25.37 4.18 -39.40
N ALA A 216 -26.30 5.00 -38.92
CA ALA A 216 -26.30 5.45 -37.54
C ALA A 216 -26.57 4.30 -36.55
N SER A 217 -25.55 3.50 -36.23
CA SER A 217 -25.53 2.62 -35.06
C SER A 217 -24.12 2.52 -34.50
N THR A 218 -23.64 3.57 -33.82
CA THR A 218 -22.38 3.50 -33.08
C THR A 218 -22.58 2.67 -31.81
N ASN A 219 -22.35 1.37 -31.93
CA ASN A 219 -22.02 0.53 -30.78
C ASN A 219 -20.63 0.98 -30.29
N ALA A 220 -20.59 1.78 -29.23
CA ALA A 220 -19.44 1.76 -28.34
C ALA A 220 -19.35 0.32 -27.80
N ALA A 221 -18.40 -0.46 -28.33
CA ALA A 221 -18.21 -1.83 -27.90
C ALA A 221 -17.95 -1.84 -26.38
N LYS A 222 -18.92 -2.37 -25.62
CA LYS A 222 -18.68 -2.85 -24.27
C LYS A 222 -17.76 -4.07 -24.40
N SER A 223 -16.48 -3.94 -24.10
CA SER A 223 -15.64 -5.10 -23.85
C SER A 223 -16.10 -5.75 -22.54
N SER A 224 -16.49 -7.02 -22.62
CA SER A 224 -16.69 -7.91 -21.47
C SER A 224 -15.44 -8.79 -21.34
N PRO A 225 -15.01 -9.12 -20.11
CA PRO A 225 -13.66 -9.62 -19.84
C PRO A 225 -13.59 -11.14 -20.01
N ALA A 226 -12.71 -11.60 -20.90
CA ALA A 226 -12.15 -12.94 -20.87
C ALA A 226 -11.00 -12.98 -21.89
N ASP A 227 -9.80 -12.57 -21.46
CA ASP A 227 -8.53 -13.29 -21.64
C ASP A 227 -7.36 -12.31 -21.36
N ALA A 228 -7.11 -12.05 -20.07
CA ALA A 228 -6.02 -11.18 -19.62
C ALA A 228 -5.00 -12.01 -18.83
N THR A 229 -4.24 -12.84 -19.55
CA THR A 229 -3.02 -13.45 -19.02
C THR A 229 -1.87 -13.26 -20.00
N THR A 230 -1.39 -12.02 -20.14
CA THR A 230 0.01 -11.68 -20.49
C THR A 230 0.16 -10.16 -20.47
N VAL A 231 0.56 -9.58 -19.34
CA VAL A 231 1.12 -8.22 -19.30
C VAL A 231 2.63 -8.35 -19.54
N SER A 232 3.02 -8.43 -20.80
CA SER A 232 4.41 -8.26 -21.25
C SER A 232 4.40 -7.51 -22.59
N SER A 233 5.24 -6.47 -22.67
CA SER A 233 5.64 -5.70 -23.87
C SER A 233 4.71 -4.57 -24.35
N VAL A 234 5.00 -3.34 -23.90
CA VAL A 234 4.80 -2.14 -24.72
C VAL A 234 6.14 -1.80 -25.39
N SER A 235 6.35 -2.39 -26.57
CA SER A 235 7.32 -1.91 -27.58
C SER A 235 6.81 -2.17 -28.99
N ARG A 236 5.49 -2.19 -29.15
CA ARG A 236 4.85 -2.05 -30.46
C ARG A 236 3.88 -0.90 -30.32
N SER A 237 3.97 0.06 -31.25
CA SER A 237 2.80 0.73 -31.78
C SER A 237 1.83 -0.36 -32.23
N ALA A 238 1.04 -0.87 -31.29
CA ALA A 238 -0.01 -1.82 -31.59
C ALA A 238 -1.01 -1.05 -32.44
N ALA A 239 -1.20 -1.49 -33.68
CA ALA A 239 -2.34 -1.03 -34.44
C ALA A 239 -3.60 -1.27 -33.59
N LEU A 240 -4.53 -0.30 -33.58
CA LEU A 240 -5.85 -0.45 -33.00
C LEU A 240 -6.41 -1.87 -33.26
N PRO A 241 -7.01 -2.53 -32.24
CA PRO A 241 -7.72 -3.78 -32.45
C PRO A 241 -8.66 -3.66 -33.65
N ALA A 242 -8.74 -4.70 -34.48
CA ALA A 242 -9.52 -4.65 -35.71
C ALA A 242 -10.97 -4.20 -35.42
N GLY A 243 -11.34 -3.01 -35.90
CA GLY A 243 -12.68 -2.43 -35.70
C GLY A 243 -12.76 -1.34 -34.61
N ALA A 244 -11.78 -1.21 -33.71
CA ALA A 244 -11.75 -0.11 -32.75
C ALA A 244 -11.36 1.21 -33.43
N ARG A 245 -11.99 2.31 -33.02
CA ARG A 245 -11.67 3.68 -33.50
C ARG A 245 -11.00 4.53 -32.44
N LEU A 246 -11.20 4.18 -31.18
CA LEU A 246 -10.64 4.83 -30.00
C LEU A 246 -10.31 3.73 -28.98
N VAL A 247 -9.06 3.71 -28.51
CA VAL A 247 -8.61 2.87 -27.41
C VAL A 247 -8.03 3.77 -26.33
N ARG A 248 -8.33 3.46 -25.07
CA ARG A 248 -7.85 4.15 -23.88
C ARG A 248 -7.52 3.10 -22.84
N ASP A 249 -6.28 3.12 -22.37
CA ASP A 249 -5.79 2.21 -21.36
C ASP A 249 -5.12 3.00 -20.23
N TYR A 250 -5.13 2.42 -19.04
CA TYR A 250 -4.46 2.96 -17.87
C TYR A 250 -3.87 1.83 -17.01
N GLY A 251 -2.87 2.18 -16.21
CA GLY A 251 -2.23 1.27 -15.27
C GLY A 251 -1.83 2.02 -14.01
N ILE A 252 -2.13 1.42 -12.85
CA ILE A 252 -1.72 1.89 -11.52
C ILE A 252 -1.17 0.69 -10.76
N ALA A 253 0.11 0.74 -10.43
CA ALA A 253 0.80 -0.35 -9.73
C ALA A 253 0.56 -0.32 -8.21
N GLY A 254 0.34 0.87 -7.64
CA GLY A 254 0.13 0.99 -6.20
C GLY A 254 -0.40 2.35 -5.78
N LEU A 255 -1.17 2.34 -4.69
CA LEU A 255 -1.62 3.52 -3.98
C LEU A 255 -1.58 3.18 -2.48
N GLY A 256 -0.86 3.97 -1.70
CA GLY A 256 -0.66 3.75 -0.28
C GLY A 256 -0.98 4.99 0.55
N LEU A 257 -1.37 4.77 1.80
CA LEU A 257 -1.41 5.78 2.83
C LEU A 257 -0.23 5.54 3.78
N ARG A 258 0.65 6.54 3.90
CA ARG A 258 1.74 6.57 4.88
C ARG A 258 1.34 7.44 6.07
N MET A 259 1.59 6.94 7.27
CA MET A 259 1.51 7.69 8.52
C MET A 259 2.80 7.49 9.30
N GLU A 260 3.28 8.54 9.94
CA GLU A 260 4.41 8.45 10.86
C GLU A 260 3.94 8.76 12.27
N SER A 261 4.25 7.88 13.21
CA SER A 261 3.84 8.04 14.61
C SER A 261 5.00 7.80 15.56
N PRO A 262 5.39 8.80 16.37
CA PRO A 262 6.40 8.60 17.41
C PRO A 262 5.92 7.63 18.51
N LEU A 263 4.60 7.35 18.59
CA LEU A 263 4.02 6.42 19.57
C LEU A 263 4.45 4.97 19.31
N VAL A 264 4.85 4.63 18.08
CA VAL A 264 5.42 3.31 17.75
C VAL A 264 6.74 3.11 18.50
N GLY A 265 7.59 4.14 18.57
CA GLY A 265 8.84 4.10 19.34
C GLY A 265 8.62 3.89 20.85
N SER A 266 7.48 4.35 21.38
CA SER A 266 7.10 4.11 22.78
C SER A 266 6.78 2.64 23.07
N LEU A 267 6.29 1.89 22.08
CA LEU A 267 6.06 0.44 22.21
C LEU A 267 7.39 -0.30 22.39
N VAL A 268 8.35 -0.03 21.50
CA VAL A 268 9.71 -0.59 21.56
C VAL A 268 10.41 -0.21 22.86
N SER A 269 10.28 1.06 23.27
CA SER A 269 10.83 1.55 24.55
C SER A 269 10.25 0.80 25.75
N SER A 270 8.94 0.50 25.75
CA SER A 270 8.29 -0.24 26.83
C SER A 270 8.84 -1.66 26.99
N VAL A 271 9.12 -2.34 25.87
CA VAL A 271 9.77 -3.66 25.89
C VAL A 271 11.21 -3.55 26.41
N ASN A 272 12.00 -2.60 25.92
CA ASN A 272 13.38 -2.39 26.36
C ASN A 272 13.50 -2.08 27.86
N THR A 273 12.60 -1.23 28.39
CA THR A 273 12.52 -0.95 29.83
C THR A 273 12.21 -2.23 30.61
N THR A 274 11.27 -3.03 30.13
CA THR A 274 10.89 -4.29 30.78
C THR A 274 12.05 -5.30 30.79
N VAL A 275 12.77 -5.45 29.67
CA VAL A 275 13.98 -6.28 29.59
C VAL A 275 15.02 -5.81 30.61
N THR A 276 15.26 -4.50 30.69
CA THR A 276 16.21 -3.91 31.65
C THR A 276 15.79 -4.18 33.10
N THR A 277 14.50 -4.05 33.40
CA THR A 277 13.94 -4.38 34.72
C THR A 277 14.12 -5.85 35.05
N LEU A 278 13.81 -6.76 34.12
CA LEU A 278 13.98 -8.20 34.29
C LEU A 278 15.45 -8.58 34.52
N GLN A 279 16.39 -8.02 33.76
CA GLN A 279 17.82 -8.22 33.95
C GLN A 279 18.26 -7.77 35.35
N SER A 280 17.76 -6.63 35.82
CA SER A 280 18.02 -6.14 37.18
C SER A 280 17.43 -7.08 38.24
N SER A 281 16.21 -7.59 38.03
CA SER A 281 15.58 -8.59 38.91
C SER A 281 16.36 -9.89 38.96
N ILE A 282 16.87 -10.40 37.83
CA ILE A 282 17.75 -11.58 37.77
C ILE A 282 19.01 -11.36 38.60
N ALA A 283 19.66 -10.20 38.47
CA ALA A 283 20.83 -9.86 39.28
C ALA A 283 20.51 -9.82 40.79
N GLN A 284 19.33 -9.32 41.17
CA GLN A 284 18.87 -9.29 42.58
C GLN A 284 18.49 -10.67 43.14
N LEU A 285 18.14 -11.64 42.30
CA LEU A 285 17.86 -13.02 42.74
C LEU A 285 19.14 -13.75 43.16
N SER A 286 20.27 -13.41 42.53
CA SER A 286 21.58 -14.05 42.71
C SER A 286 22.39 -13.45 43.87
N GLY A 287 23.36 -14.20 44.38
CA GLY A 287 24.33 -13.77 45.39
C GLY A 287 24.03 -14.23 46.82
N THR A 288 25.00 -14.04 47.72
CA THR A 288 24.91 -14.41 49.16
C THR A 288 23.75 -13.73 49.88
N ASN A 289 23.44 -12.49 49.51
CA ASN A 289 22.33 -11.70 50.07
C ASN A 289 21.17 -11.50 49.06
N GLY A 290 21.18 -12.27 47.97
CA GLY A 290 20.15 -12.25 46.94
C GLY A 290 18.76 -12.61 47.49
N LEU A 291 17.71 -12.26 46.75
CA LEU A 291 16.33 -12.52 47.15
C LEU A 291 16.09 -14.02 47.41
N LEU A 292 16.65 -14.91 46.57
CA LEU A 292 16.51 -16.35 46.78
C LEU A 292 17.24 -16.81 48.05
N SER A 293 18.47 -16.36 48.28
CA SER A 293 19.23 -16.69 49.49
C SER A 293 18.49 -16.26 50.77
N ARG A 294 17.90 -15.06 50.77
CA ARG A 294 17.10 -14.55 51.89
C ARG A 294 15.80 -15.34 52.08
N ALA A 295 15.08 -15.63 51.00
CA ALA A 295 13.84 -16.40 51.06
C ALA A 295 14.07 -17.82 51.59
N LEU A 296 15.14 -18.49 51.14
CA LEU A 296 15.53 -19.81 51.62
C LEU A 296 15.92 -19.79 53.11
N GLN A 297 16.69 -18.79 53.54
CA GLN A 297 17.04 -18.64 54.96
C GLN A 297 15.80 -18.45 55.85
N GLN A 298 14.83 -17.64 55.40
CA GLN A 298 13.57 -17.42 56.12
C GLN A 298 12.75 -18.71 56.22
N ASP A 299 12.67 -19.48 55.12
CA ASP A 299 11.96 -20.76 55.11
C ASP A 299 12.61 -21.80 56.02
N ILE A 300 13.94 -21.91 55.98
CA ILE A 300 14.70 -22.80 56.87
C ILE A 300 14.40 -22.44 58.33
N VAL A 301 14.47 -21.16 58.70
CA VAL A 301 14.14 -20.69 60.06
C VAL A 301 12.70 -21.04 60.43
N GLY A 302 11.75 -20.89 59.51
CA GLY A 302 10.35 -21.27 59.72
C GLY A 302 10.14 -22.77 59.90
N ALA A 303 10.98 -23.61 59.29
CA ALA A 303 10.94 -25.06 59.43
C ALA A 303 11.60 -25.58 60.72
N LEU A 304 12.37 -24.74 61.44
CA LEU A 304 13.02 -25.16 62.69
C LEU A 304 11.99 -25.34 63.81
N THR A 305 12.05 -26.51 64.44
CA THR A 305 11.23 -26.86 65.62
C THR A 305 12.14 -27.40 66.73
N ASN A 306 11.60 -27.57 67.95
CA ASN A 306 12.27 -28.26 69.07
C ASN A 306 13.59 -27.61 69.56
N GLY A 307 13.65 -26.27 69.56
CA GLY A 307 14.80 -25.53 70.13
C GLY A 307 16.04 -25.47 69.23
N LEU A 308 15.95 -25.98 68.00
CA LEU A 308 16.95 -25.76 66.97
C LEU A 308 16.99 -24.29 66.58
N ARG A 309 18.20 -23.78 66.38
CA ARG A 309 18.44 -22.41 65.93
C ARG A 309 19.35 -22.41 64.72
N LEU A 310 19.13 -21.46 63.83
CA LEU A 310 20.04 -21.20 62.73
C LEU A 310 21.38 -20.74 63.30
N GLY A 311 22.44 -21.45 62.96
CA GLY A 311 23.83 -21.05 63.17
C GLY A 311 24.31 -20.24 61.97
N THR A 312 25.49 -20.58 61.45
CA THR A 312 26.05 -19.93 60.26
C THR A 312 25.43 -20.48 58.99
N VAL A 313 25.02 -19.60 58.09
CA VAL A 313 24.69 -19.94 56.70
C VAL A 313 25.80 -19.44 55.80
N SER A 314 26.37 -20.33 55.01
CA SER A 314 27.42 -20.05 54.03
C SER A 314 27.04 -20.60 52.66
N GLY A 315 27.67 -20.09 51.61
CA GLY A 315 27.37 -20.48 50.23
C GLY A 315 26.52 -19.45 49.48
N THR A 316 26.14 -19.77 48.25
CA THR A 316 25.49 -18.84 47.32
C THR A 316 24.35 -19.49 46.56
N VAL A 317 23.41 -18.66 46.14
CA VAL A 317 22.46 -18.98 45.08
C VAL A 317 22.86 -18.19 43.85
N THR A 318 23.03 -18.84 42.71
CA THR A 318 23.26 -18.18 41.42
C THR A 318 22.08 -18.42 40.49
N VAL A 319 21.75 -17.39 39.72
CA VAL A 319 20.82 -17.47 38.59
C VAL A 319 21.61 -17.07 37.37
N ASP A 320 21.90 -18.04 36.51
CA ASP A 320 22.72 -17.88 35.33
C ASP A 320 21.84 -18.09 34.09
N GLY A 321 22.04 -17.32 33.02
CA GLY A 321 21.33 -17.59 31.78
C GLY A 321 21.37 -16.48 30.74
N VAL A 322 20.52 -16.65 29.72
CA VAL A 322 20.59 -15.98 28.42
C VAL A 322 20.33 -14.48 28.51
N ASP A 323 20.99 -13.74 27.63
CA ASP A 323 20.71 -12.33 27.38
C ASP A 323 19.26 -12.14 26.87
N LEU A 324 18.37 -11.68 27.76
CA LEU A 324 16.97 -11.38 27.46
C LEU A 324 16.83 -10.38 26.30
N ALA A 325 17.80 -9.47 26.13
CA ALA A 325 17.76 -8.49 25.04
C ALA A 325 17.92 -9.17 23.68
N SER A 326 18.85 -10.12 23.57
CA SER A 326 19.04 -10.93 22.37
C SER A 326 17.80 -11.73 21.98
N ALA A 327 16.99 -12.17 22.94
CA ALA A 327 15.76 -12.93 22.69
C ALA A 327 14.65 -12.09 22.04
N VAL A 328 14.53 -10.80 22.39
CA VAL A 328 13.48 -9.92 21.84
C VAL A 328 13.95 -9.05 20.68
N ARG A 329 15.26 -8.86 20.49
CA ARG A 329 15.82 -7.96 19.48
C ARG A 329 15.21 -8.13 18.07
N PRO A 330 15.04 -9.35 17.52
CA PRO A 330 14.41 -9.51 16.20
C PRO A 330 12.97 -8.98 16.15
N LEU A 331 12.23 -9.14 17.24
CA LEU A 331 10.83 -8.68 17.35
C LEU A 331 10.71 -7.17 17.48
N LEU A 332 11.79 -6.45 17.81
CA LEU A 332 11.81 -4.99 17.94
C LEU A 332 12.20 -4.29 16.64
N THR A 333 12.78 -5.02 15.69
CA THR A 333 13.20 -4.52 14.37
C THR A 333 12.32 -5.00 13.23
N ASP A 334 11.43 -5.97 13.51
CA ASP A 334 10.51 -6.51 12.52
C ASP A 334 9.46 -5.49 12.06
N THR A 335 9.09 -5.57 10.79
CA THR A 335 7.88 -4.93 10.27
C THR A 335 6.70 -5.86 10.49
N LEU A 336 5.69 -5.39 11.22
CA LEU A 336 4.42 -6.10 11.40
C LEU A 336 3.59 -5.90 10.14
N THR A 337 3.05 -6.95 9.54
CA THR A 337 2.20 -6.81 8.34
C THR A 337 1.13 -7.88 8.26
N ASP A 338 -0.05 -7.52 7.75
CA ASP A 338 -1.12 -8.45 7.36
C ASP A 338 -1.32 -8.52 5.83
N GLY A 339 -0.38 -7.93 5.06
CA GLY A 339 -0.45 -7.76 3.62
C GLY A 339 -1.13 -6.47 3.16
N THR A 340 -2.04 -5.90 3.96
CA THR A 340 -2.71 -4.63 3.64
C THR A 340 -2.19 -3.48 4.49
N VAL A 341 -1.91 -3.74 5.77
CA VAL A 341 -1.34 -2.77 6.71
C VAL A 341 0.01 -3.27 7.16
N SER A 342 0.99 -2.37 7.18
CA SER A 342 2.30 -2.63 7.77
C SER A 342 2.67 -1.57 8.80
N VAL A 343 3.36 -1.99 9.86
CA VAL A 343 3.88 -1.15 10.94
C VAL A 343 5.35 -1.47 11.12
N ASP A 344 6.21 -0.55 10.74
CA ASP A 344 7.65 -0.63 10.98
C ASP A 344 7.97 -0.10 12.37
N LEU A 345 8.39 -1.01 13.26
CA LEU A 345 8.70 -0.70 14.65
C LEU A 345 9.99 0.12 14.81
N ALA A 346 10.92 0.05 13.85
CA ALA A 346 12.19 0.76 13.90
C ALA A 346 12.04 2.21 13.44
N SER A 347 11.30 2.45 12.35
CA SER A 347 11.11 3.81 11.81
C SER A 347 9.86 4.51 12.35
N GLY A 348 8.90 3.77 12.92
CA GLY A 348 7.61 4.32 13.33
C GLY A 348 6.66 4.65 12.18
N LYS A 349 6.94 4.09 10.98
CA LYS A 349 6.10 4.23 9.79
C LYS A 349 4.97 3.20 9.80
N ILE A 350 3.77 3.66 9.49
CA ILE A 350 2.60 2.83 9.25
C ILE A 350 2.19 3.03 7.80
N ARG A 351 2.10 1.95 7.04
CA ARG A 351 1.64 1.98 5.65
C ARG A 351 0.36 1.18 5.49
N VAL A 352 -0.53 1.69 4.68
CA VAL A 352 -1.77 1.00 4.29
C VAL A 352 -1.80 0.95 2.77
N ASP A 353 -1.92 -0.26 2.22
CA ASP A 353 -2.15 -0.48 0.81
C ASP A 353 -3.61 -0.13 0.47
N LEU A 354 -3.81 1.09 -0.04
CA LEU A 354 -5.12 1.55 -0.49
C LEU A 354 -5.53 0.91 -1.81
N ALA A 355 -4.59 0.48 -2.64
CA ALA A 355 -4.91 -0.20 -3.89
C ALA A 355 -5.58 -1.55 -3.61
N HIS A 356 -5.04 -2.33 -2.67
CA HIS A 356 -5.67 -3.58 -2.23
C HIS A 356 -6.95 -3.36 -1.44
N LEU A 357 -7.02 -2.28 -0.65
CA LEU A 357 -8.18 -2.01 0.22
C LEU A 357 -9.39 -1.47 -0.57
N LEU A 358 -9.17 -0.65 -1.59
CA LEU A 358 -10.20 0.03 -2.38
C LEU A 358 -10.48 -0.66 -3.72
N GLY A 359 -9.49 -1.40 -4.23
CA GLY A 359 -9.57 -2.18 -5.44
C GLY A 359 -9.94 -3.64 -5.18
N ASP A 360 -9.73 -4.48 -6.20
CA ASP A 360 -9.84 -5.93 -6.05
C ASP A 360 -8.47 -6.55 -5.65
N ARG A 361 -8.47 -7.82 -5.25
CA ARG A 361 -7.26 -8.48 -4.74
C ARG A 361 -6.24 -8.88 -5.82
N GLU A 362 -6.66 -9.00 -7.07
CA GLU A 362 -5.87 -9.56 -8.16
C GLU A 362 -5.38 -8.45 -9.12
N THR A 363 -6.27 -7.52 -9.49
CA THR A 363 -6.02 -6.42 -10.42
C THR A 363 -5.86 -5.05 -9.73
N GLY A 364 -6.10 -4.97 -8.42
CA GLY A 364 -5.93 -3.75 -7.64
C GLY A 364 -6.84 -2.63 -8.13
N LEU A 365 -6.25 -1.52 -8.59
CA LEU A 365 -6.98 -0.37 -9.12
C LEU A 365 -7.18 -0.41 -10.65
N ASN A 366 -6.73 -1.48 -11.31
CA ASN A 366 -6.85 -1.64 -12.75
C ASN A 366 -8.20 -2.24 -13.14
N ASP A 367 -8.56 -2.14 -14.43
CA ASP A 367 -9.82 -2.65 -15.00
C ASP A 367 -11.12 -2.07 -14.40
N LEU A 368 -11.02 -0.97 -13.64
CA LEU A 368 -12.18 -0.24 -13.13
C LEU A 368 -12.85 0.58 -14.24
N PRO A 369 -14.20 0.74 -14.20
CA PRO A 369 -14.91 1.53 -15.20
C PRO A 369 -14.39 2.97 -15.31
N PRO A 370 -14.63 3.65 -16.44
CA PRO A 370 -14.30 5.06 -16.59
C PRO A 370 -14.87 5.94 -15.48
N ASN A 371 -14.07 6.90 -15.01
CA ASN A 371 -14.42 7.87 -13.98
C ASN A 371 -14.82 7.23 -12.63
N THR A 372 -14.18 6.12 -12.25
CA THR A 372 -14.47 5.45 -10.99
C THR A 372 -13.86 6.23 -9.82
N GLU A 373 -14.72 6.77 -8.95
CA GLU A 373 -14.30 7.34 -7.67
C GLU A 373 -14.07 6.23 -6.65
N LEU A 374 -12.87 6.21 -6.06
CA LEU A 374 -12.54 5.27 -5.00
C LEU A 374 -13.18 5.76 -3.70
N VAL A 375 -14.05 4.92 -3.13
CA VAL A 375 -14.81 5.28 -1.94
C VAL A 375 -13.92 5.19 -0.70
N VAL A 376 -13.22 6.29 -0.42
CA VAL A 376 -12.47 6.50 0.82
C VAL A 376 -13.46 6.84 1.93
N ASN A 377 -14.21 5.84 2.44
CA ASN A 377 -15.21 6.06 3.50
C ASN A 377 -14.76 5.51 4.86
N ALA A 378 -15.41 6.01 5.91
CA ALA A 378 -15.11 5.60 7.28
C ALA A 378 -15.28 4.10 7.51
N ALA A 379 -16.18 3.39 6.83
CA ALA A 379 -16.37 1.96 7.03
C ALA A 379 -15.16 1.14 6.53
N VAL A 380 -14.60 1.51 5.38
CA VAL A 380 -13.41 0.88 4.80
C VAL A 380 -12.17 1.26 5.63
N LEU A 381 -12.05 2.52 6.02
CA LEU A 381 -10.89 3.01 6.75
C LEU A 381 -10.89 2.64 8.25
N ASN A 382 -12.06 2.46 8.90
CA ASN A 382 -12.14 1.96 10.29
C ASN A 382 -11.61 0.53 10.42
N GLY A 383 -11.61 -0.23 9.32
CA GLY A 383 -10.91 -1.52 9.25
C GLY A 383 -9.41 -1.39 9.53
N ILE A 384 -8.78 -0.25 9.22
CA ILE A 384 -7.35 -0.02 9.42
C ILE A 384 -7.00 -0.05 10.90
N SER A 385 -7.71 0.70 11.75
CA SER A 385 -7.48 0.69 13.20
C SER A 385 -7.64 -0.71 13.80
N THR A 386 -8.59 -1.50 13.29
CA THR A 386 -8.79 -2.89 13.72
C THR A 386 -7.60 -3.78 13.32
N ARG A 387 -7.11 -3.63 12.08
CA ARG A 387 -5.94 -4.37 11.58
C ARG A 387 -4.66 -4.01 12.33
N VAL A 388 -4.41 -2.72 12.55
CA VAL A 388 -3.28 -2.26 13.37
C VAL A 388 -3.39 -2.83 14.78
N GLY A 389 -4.57 -2.82 15.39
CA GLY A 389 -4.81 -3.42 16.70
C GLY A 389 -4.46 -4.90 16.74
N ALA A 390 -4.95 -5.68 15.77
CA ALA A 390 -4.65 -7.11 15.67
C ALA A 390 -3.15 -7.39 15.47
N LEU A 391 -2.45 -6.60 14.65
CA LEU A 391 -0.99 -6.71 14.47
C LEU A 391 -0.24 -6.45 15.78
N LEU A 392 -0.64 -5.42 16.53
CA LEU A 392 -0.04 -5.07 17.81
C LEU A 392 -0.31 -6.11 18.90
N ASP A 393 -1.52 -6.69 18.93
CA ASP A 393 -1.87 -7.76 19.86
C ASP A 393 -1.06 -9.03 19.57
N ALA A 394 -0.95 -9.43 18.29
CA ALA A 394 -0.14 -10.56 17.88
C ALA A 394 1.36 -10.34 18.17
N TRP A 395 1.87 -9.12 17.95
CA TRP A 395 3.23 -8.75 18.34
C TRP A 395 3.44 -8.82 19.85
N THR A 396 2.51 -8.28 20.63
CA THR A 396 2.55 -8.32 22.10
C THR A 396 2.63 -9.75 22.62
N ALA A 397 1.82 -10.66 22.06
CA ALA A 397 1.84 -12.08 22.40
C ALA A 397 3.18 -12.75 22.04
N ARG A 398 3.79 -12.38 20.90
CA ARG A 398 5.12 -12.89 20.52
C ARG A 398 6.22 -12.39 21.48
N VAL A 399 6.18 -11.12 21.88
CA VAL A 399 7.15 -10.55 22.82
C VAL A 399 7.05 -11.21 24.20
N THR A 400 5.84 -11.36 24.75
CA THR A 400 5.65 -12.02 26.05
C THR A 400 6.07 -13.48 25.99
N ALA A 401 5.72 -14.20 24.93
CA ALA A 401 6.17 -15.58 24.73
C ALA A 401 7.69 -15.71 24.63
N ALA A 402 8.37 -14.81 23.89
CA ALA A 402 9.82 -14.81 23.76
C ALA A 402 10.52 -14.55 25.12
N LEU A 403 10.01 -13.60 25.91
CA LEU A 403 10.53 -13.33 27.26
C LEU A 403 10.29 -14.49 28.22
N THR A 404 9.09 -15.08 28.22
CA THR A 404 8.77 -16.26 29.03
C THR A 404 9.67 -17.44 28.66
N ALA A 405 9.87 -17.70 27.37
CA ALA A 405 10.78 -18.73 26.90
C ALA A 405 12.21 -18.47 27.36
N ALA A 406 12.71 -17.23 27.21
CA ALA A 406 14.06 -16.87 27.66
C ALA A 406 14.24 -17.06 29.18
N ILE A 407 13.26 -16.64 30.00
CA ILE A 407 13.27 -16.85 31.45
C ILE A 407 13.27 -18.34 31.81
N ASN A 408 12.51 -19.16 31.08
CA ASN A 408 12.45 -20.61 31.31
C ASN A 408 13.80 -21.30 31.07
N THR A 409 14.66 -20.74 30.20
CA THR A 409 16.01 -21.26 29.96
C THR A 409 17.04 -20.93 31.05
N LEU A 410 16.72 -20.01 31.98
CA LEU A 410 17.62 -19.66 33.08
C LEU A 410 17.91 -20.89 33.96
N GLN A 411 19.12 -20.98 34.47
CA GLN A 411 19.58 -22.01 35.39
C GLN A 411 19.68 -21.44 36.80
N VAL A 412 19.04 -22.10 37.76
CA VAL A 412 19.16 -21.77 39.18
C VAL A 412 20.04 -22.81 39.85
N ARG A 413 21.14 -22.33 40.44
CA ARG A 413 22.04 -23.14 41.23
C ARG A 413 21.99 -22.70 42.69
N VAL A 414 21.62 -23.63 43.56
CA VAL A 414 21.65 -23.44 45.02
C VAL A 414 22.81 -24.24 45.55
N ALA A 415 23.74 -23.58 46.26
CA ALA A 415 24.83 -24.20 46.97
C ALA A 415 24.94 -23.57 48.36
N LEU A 416 24.13 -24.07 49.30
CA LEU A 416 24.06 -23.56 50.67
C LEU A 416 24.53 -24.61 51.66
N ASP A 417 25.28 -24.14 52.64
CA ASP A 417 25.78 -24.90 53.78
C ASP A 417 25.29 -24.21 55.05
N VAL A 418 24.42 -24.89 55.79
CA VAL A 418 23.67 -24.33 56.92
C VAL A 418 24.02 -25.12 58.18
N ASN A 419 24.61 -24.44 59.16
CA ASN A 419 24.83 -25.02 60.48
C ASN A 419 23.59 -24.78 61.35
N LEU A 420 23.09 -25.83 61.98
CA LEU A 420 22.03 -25.78 62.96
C LEU A 420 22.61 -26.04 64.34
N ASN A 421 22.25 -25.17 65.29
CA ASN A 421 22.73 -25.25 66.66
C ASN A 421 21.59 -25.69 67.58
N LEU A 422 21.94 -26.48 68.59
CA LEU A 422 21.10 -26.71 69.76
C LEU A 422 21.67 -25.86 70.90
N ALA A 423 20.91 -24.85 71.33
CA ALA A 423 21.44 -23.76 72.16
C ALA A 423 22.69 -23.10 71.51
N THR A 424 23.88 -23.26 72.09
CA THR A 424 25.14 -22.68 71.59
C THR A 424 26.04 -23.70 70.88
N ALA A 425 25.68 -24.99 70.86
CA ALA A 425 26.50 -26.05 70.28
C ALA A 425 26.03 -26.43 68.87
N PRO A 426 26.93 -26.60 67.88
CA PRO A 426 26.58 -27.09 66.56
C PRO A 426 26.09 -28.54 66.65
N LEU A 427 24.95 -28.82 66.02
CA LEU A 427 24.30 -30.13 66.06
C LEU A 427 24.34 -30.82 64.69
N VAL A 428 23.87 -30.12 63.65
CA VAL A 428 23.71 -30.64 62.30
C VAL A 428 24.21 -29.62 61.31
N GLN A 429 24.95 -30.08 60.30
CA GLN A 429 25.21 -29.31 59.09
C GLN A 429 24.31 -29.83 57.97
N LEU A 430 23.54 -28.92 57.36
CA LEU A 430 22.74 -29.20 56.16
C LEU A 430 23.52 -28.75 54.91
N ASN A 431 23.56 -29.62 53.91
CA ASN A 431 24.13 -29.34 52.60
C ASN A 431 22.99 -29.30 51.57
N ILE A 432 22.55 -28.10 51.21
CA ILE A 432 21.42 -27.90 50.30
C ILE A 432 21.96 -27.62 48.91
N ARG A 433 21.65 -28.52 47.96
CA ARG A 433 22.14 -28.44 46.59
C ARG A 433 21.00 -28.58 45.59
N MET A 434 20.95 -27.66 44.64
CA MET A 434 20.05 -27.71 43.49
C MET A 434 20.78 -27.17 42.26
N ASN A 435 20.58 -27.79 41.11
CA ASN A 435 20.99 -27.25 39.82
C ASN A 435 19.91 -27.62 38.81
N SER A 436 19.05 -26.65 38.48
CA SER A 436 17.87 -26.91 37.68
C SER A 436 17.50 -25.70 36.84
N GLY A 437 16.99 -25.94 35.63
CA GLY A 437 16.36 -24.89 34.84
C GLY A 437 15.11 -24.34 35.53
N VAL A 438 14.80 -23.06 35.30
CA VAL A 438 13.60 -22.41 35.82
C VAL A 438 12.35 -23.17 35.38
N GLU A 439 12.28 -23.65 34.15
CA GLU A 439 11.16 -24.47 33.67
C GLU A 439 10.90 -25.71 34.55
N ALA A 440 11.95 -26.49 34.84
CA ALA A 440 11.84 -27.68 35.68
C ALA A 440 11.46 -27.31 37.14
N ILE A 441 11.93 -26.18 37.65
CA ILE A 441 11.54 -25.67 38.98
C ILE A 441 10.05 -25.31 39.00
N MET A 442 9.57 -24.57 37.99
CA MET A 442 8.17 -24.16 37.87
C MET A 442 7.23 -25.37 37.75
N ASN A 443 7.68 -26.42 37.05
CA ASN A 443 6.95 -27.69 36.92
C ASN A 443 7.09 -28.62 38.15
N ARG A 444 7.80 -28.18 39.20
CA ARG A 444 8.10 -28.97 40.42
C ARG A 444 8.84 -30.28 40.14
N GLN A 445 9.68 -30.27 39.11
CA GLN A 445 10.51 -31.38 38.67
C GLN A 445 12.00 -31.16 39.01
N SER A 446 12.33 -30.18 39.82
CA SER A 446 13.71 -29.90 40.21
C SER A 446 14.27 -30.96 41.15
N ASN A 447 15.53 -31.36 40.92
CA ASN A 447 16.25 -32.28 41.81
C ASN A 447 16.93 -31.49 42.93
N LEU A 448 16.17 -31.16 43.97
CA LEU A 448 16.69 -30.59 45.21
C LEU A 448 17.21 -31.71 46.12
N THR A 449 18.45 -31.57 46.58
CA THR A 449 19.06 -32.51 47.52
C THR A 449 19.43 -31.79 48.80
N VAL A 450 19.18 -32.46 49.94
CA VAL A 450 19.54 -31.97 51.27
C VAL A 450 20.33 -33.06 51.96
N GLY A 451 21.65 -32.91 52.00
CA GLY A 451 22.53 -33.77 52.78
C GLY A 451 22.60 -33.31 54.24
N THR A 452 22.87 -34.24 55.16
CA THR A 452 23.02 -33.93 56.59
C THR A 452 24.26 -34.58 57.17
N THR A 453 25.05 -33.80 57.91
CA THR A 453 26.19 -34.30 58.70
C THR A 453 25.95 -33.98 60.17
N LEU A 454 25.96 -35.01 61.02
CA LEU A 454 25.82 -34.85 62.47
C LEU A 454 27.17 -34.57 63.10
N LEU A 455 27.24 -33.55 63.97
CA LEU A 455 28.48 -33.09 64.58
C LEU A 455 28.55 -33.56 66.04
N GLY A 456 29.03 -34.79 66.25
CA GLY A 456 29.50 -35.26 67.57
C GLY A 456 28.48 -35.89 68.53
N LEU A 457 27.28 -36.30 68.10
CA LEU A 457 26.25 -36.94 68.95
C LEU A 457 25.72 -38.27 68.36
N ASN A 458 25.49 -39.27 69.23
CA ASN A 458 24.98 -40.61 68.90
C ASN A 458 23.42 -40.63 68.81
N LEU A 459 22.88 -41.52 67.98
CA LEU A 459 21.89 -41.32 66.91
C LEU A 459 20.43 -41.73 67.19
N GLY A 460 20.06 -42.15 68.40
CA GLY A 460 18.75 -42.82 68.59
C GLY A 460 17.52 -41.91 68.47
N LEU A 461 17.57 -40.71 69.06
CA LEU A 461 16.38 -39.87 69.28
C LEU A 461 16.26 -38.68 68.32
N LEU A 462 17.36 -38.22 67.72
CA LEU A 462 17.38 -37.02 66.87
C LEU A 462 17.22 -37.32 65.38
N THR A 463 17.38 -38.57 64.96
CA THR A 463 17.20 -39.01 63.57
C THR A 463 15.79 -38.74 63.06
N GLY A 464 14.77 -38.94 63.89
CA GLY A 464 13.38 -38.60 63.56
C GLY A 464 13.20 -37.10 63.28
N VAL A 465 13.73 -36.23 64.15
CA VAL A 465 13.65 -34.77 64.01
C VAL A 465 14.41 -34.28 62.78
N VAL A 466 15.62 -34.78 62.55
CA VAL A 466 16.43 -34.41 61.37
C VAL A 466 15.78 -34.92 60.09
N SER A 467 15.22 -36.13 60.07
CA SER A 467 14.51 -36.65 58.89
C SER A 467 13.25 -35.83 58.57
N ALA A 468 12.50 -35.42 59.59
CA ALA A 468 11.31 -34.59 59.44
C ALA A 468 11.69 -33.19 58.90
N LEU A 469 12.77 -32.59 59.40
CA LEU A 469 13.30 -31.34 58.90
C LEU A 469 13.75 -31.45 57.45
N VAL A 470 14.53 -32.48 57.10
CA VAL A 470 15.00 -32.71 55.73
C VAL A 470 13.82 -32.92 54.78
N SER A 471 12.84 -33.74 55.17
CA SER A 471 11.62 -33.95 54.38
C SER A 471 10.84 -32.64 54.21
N GLY A 472 10.71 -31.85 55.28
CA GLY A 472 10.08 -30.53 55.25
C GLY A 472 10.76 -29.60 54.26
N LEU A 473 12.10 -29.50 54.32
CA LEU A 473 12.89 -28.66 53.42
C LEU A 473 12.82 -29.11 51.96
N ILE A 474 12.85 -30.42 51.70
CA ILE A 474 12.71 -30.96 50.34
C ILE A 474 11.33 -30.59 49.76
N THR A 475 10.28 -30.58 50.59
CA THR A 475 8.93 -30.21 50.14
C THR A 475 8.68 -28.70 50.09
N GLY A 476 9.27 -27.93 51.00
CA GLY A 476 9.00 -26.50 51.19
C GLY A 476 9.85 -25.58 50.30
N LEU A 477 11.16 -25.82 50.23
CA LEU A 477 12.09 -24.94 49.51
C LEU A 477 11.74 -24.77 48.02
N PRO A 478 11.35 -25.82 47.26
CA PRO A 478 10.93 -25.64 45.87
C PRO A 478 9.75 -24.67 45.74
N ALA A 479 8.79 -24.69 46.66
CA ALA A 479 7.64 -23.77 46.63
C ALA A 479 8.07 -22.31 46.88
N VAL A 480 9.04 -22.08 47.78
CA VAL A 480 9.62 -20.75 48.04
C VAL A 480 10.36 -20.21 46.83
N ILE A 481 11.15 -21.06 46.17
CA ILE A 481 11.87 -20.69 44.93
C ILE A 481 10.85 -20.33 43.84
N VAL A 482 9.84 -21.17 43.62
CA VAL A 482 8.75 -20.90 42.65
C VAL A 482 8.05 -19.59 42.95
N SER A 483 7.68 -19.33 44.22
CA SER A 483 7.02 -18.08 44.63
C SER A 483 7.91 -16.86 44.37
N THR A 484 9.21 -16.97 44.66
CA THR A 484 10.16 -15.87 44.48
C THR A 484 10.41 -15.59 42.99
N LEU A 485 10.60 -16.63 42.17
CA LEU A 485 10.77 -16.50 40.72
C LEU A 485 9.50 -15.96 40.05
N THR A 486 8.32 -16.43 40.47
CA THR A 486 7.03 -15.94 39.96
C THR A 486 6.89 -14.45 40.23
N SER A 487 7.10 -14.02 41.48
CA SER A 487 6.93 -12.62 41.88
C SER A 487 7.96 -11.69 41.23
N ALA A 488 9.22 -12.13 41.11
CA ALA A 488 10.29 -11.29 40.57
C ALA A 488 10.30 -11.21 39.04
N LEU A 489 9.96 -12.30 38.34
CA LEU A 489 10.14 -12.41 36.89
C LEU A 489 8.81 -12.54 36.14
N PHE A 490 8.00 -13.56 36.47
CA PHE A 490 6.80 -13.88 35.70
C PHE A 490 5.68 -12.86 35.87
N THR A 491 5.52 -12.26 37.05
CA THR A 491 4.57 -11.15 37.26
C THR A 491 4.92 -9.95 36.38
N THR A 492 6.22 -9.63 36.26
CA THR A 492 6.71 -8.54 35.40
C THR A 492 6.37 -8.80 33.94
N VAL A 493 6.65 -10.01 33.42
CA VAL A 493 6.26 -10.40 32.05
C VAL A 493 4.75 -10.44 31.87
N GLY A 494 3.99 -10.92 32.85
CA GLY A 494 2.53 -10.95 32.81
C GLY A 494 1.92 -9.56 32.75
N SER A 495 2.55 -8.57 33.39
CA SER A 495 2.10 -7.17 33.34
C SER A 495 2.43 -6.47 32.02
N LEU A 496 3.46 -6.93 31.28
CA LEU A 496 3.93 -6.30 30.05
C LEU A 496 2.82 -6.16 29.01
N GLY A 497 1.98 -7.18 28.84
CA GLY A 497 0.86 -7.13 27.90
C GLY A 497 -0.06 -5.94 28.19
N SER A 498 -0.43 -5.73 29.45
CA SER A 498 -1.27 -4.59 29.84
C SER A 498 -0.59 -3.23 29.66
N THR A 499 0.73 -3.16 29.91
CA THR A 499 1.54 -1.96 29.68
C THR A 499 1.61 -1.62 28.19
N ILE A 500 1.86 -2.60 27.33
CA ILE A 500 1.89 -2.41 25.87
C ILE A 500 0.50 -1.98 25.38
N THR A 501 -0.58 -2.64 25.81
CA THR A 501 -1.94 -2.24 25.43
C THR A 501 -2.25 -0.79 25.83
N ALA A 502 -1.78 -0.34 27.00
CA ALA A 502 -1.96 1.05 27.43
C ALA A 502 -1.25 2.04 26.50
N VAL A 503 -0.07 1.69 25.98
CA VAL A 503 0.70 2.50 25.01
C VAL A 503 0.13 2.41 23.59
N ALA A 504 -0.43 1.26 23.21
CA ALA A 504 -1.05 1.04 21.90
C ALA A 504 -2.36 1.83 21.72
N ARG A 505 -3.12 2.07 22.79
CA ARG A 505 -4.39 2.83 22.72
C ARG A 505 -4.24 4.23 22.10
N PRO A 506 -3.31 5.09 22.56
CA PRO A 506 -3.02 6.36 21.89
C PRO A 506 -2.69 6.21 20.41
N LEU A 507 -1.93 5.17 20.03
CA LEU A 507 -1.57 4.91 18.64
C LEU A 507 -2.80 4.57 17.79
N LEU A 508 -3.68 3.70 18.29
CA LEU A 508 -4.94 3.39 17.61
C LEU A 508 -5.87 4.60 17.52
N GLY A 509 -5.88 5.47 18.54
CA GLY A 509 -6.61 6.74 18.49
C GLY A 509 -6.05 7.71 17.45
N ALA A 510 -4.73 7.74 17.27
CA ALA A 510 -4.05 8.52 16.24
C ALA A 510 -4.40 8.03 14.83
N VAL A 511 -4.34 6.71 14.59
CA VAL A 511 -4.77 6.08 13.31
C VAL A 511 -6.25 6.33 13.04
N GLY A 512 -7.11 6.19 14.06
CA GLY A 512 -8.54 6.53 13.99
C GLY A 512 -8.76 7.98 13.57
N SER A 513 -8.02 8.91 14.17
CA SER A 513 -8.13 10.34 13.84
C SER A 513 -7.76 10.67 12.40
N VAL A 514 -6.77 9.98 11.82
CA VAL A 514 -6.43 10.13 10.39
C VAL A 514 -7.56 9.59 9.52
N THR A 515 -7.99 8.36 9.80
CA THR A 515 -8.99 7.63 9.01
C THR A 515 -10.38 8.28 9.03
N ASP A 516 -10.75 8.93 10.13
CA ASP A 516 -12.00 9.70 10.22
C ASP A 516 -12.00 10.98 9.38
N ARG A 517 -10.82 11.55 9.12
CA ARG A 517 -10.68 12.83 8.41
C ARG A 517 -10.54 12.66 6.91
N LEU A 518 -9.85 11.62 6.45
CA LEU A 518 -9.57 11.39 5.03
C LEU A 518 -10.81 11.46 4.11
N PRO A 519 -11.98 10.87 4.46
CA PRO A 519 -13.16 10.89 3.59
C PRO A 519 -13.66 12.29 3.23
N GLY A 520 -13.49 13.26 4.13
CA GLY A 520 -13.92 14.64 3.90
C GLY A 520 -12.87 15.51 3.19
N LEU A 521 -11.67 14.97 2.99
CA LEU A 521 -10.51 15.73 2.49
C LEU A 521 -10.03 15.24 1.15
N LEU A 522 -10.11 13.94 0.91
CA LEU A 522 -9.48 13.29 -0.22
C LEU A 522 -10.54 12.69 -1.13
N SER A 523 -10.54 13.11 -2.40
CA SER A 523 -11.22 12.42 -3.48
C SER A 523 -10.18 11.83 -4.42
N VAL A 524 -10.28 10.53 -4.67
CA VAL A 524 -9.40 9.79 -5.58
C VAL A 524 -10.26 9.19 -6.68
N THR A 525 -9.92 9.49 -7.93
CA THR A 525 -10.61 8.96 -9.10
C THR A 525 -9.60 8.27 -10.01
N VAL A 526 -9.95 7.09 -10.51
CA VAL A 526 -9.15 6.34 -11.47
C VAL A 526 -9.85 6.27 -12.82
N ASN A 527 -9.07 5.99 -13.86
CA ASN A 527 -9.57 5.84 -15.23
C ASN A 527 -10.43 7.04 -15.70
N VAL A 528 -9.96 8.24 -15.44
CA VAL A 528 -10.75 9.45 -15.70
C VAL A 528 -10.81 9.69 -17.19
N HIS A 529 -12.02 9.80 -17.72
CA HIS A 529 -12.30 10.06 -19.12
C HIS A 529 -12.92 11.45 -19.28
N ASP A 530 -12.18 12.34 -19.93
CA ASP A 530 -12.65 13.67 -20.33
C ASP A 530 -12.72 13.71 -21.87
N GLU A 531 -13.89 14.04 -22.43
CA GLU A 531 -14.07 14.11 -23.89
C GLU A 531 -14.83 15.34 -24.35
N THR A 532 -14.47 15.84 -25.53
CA THR A 532 -15.21 16.91 -26.22
C THR A 532 -15.84 16.36 -27.48
N THR A 533 -17.01 16.87 -27.85
CA THR A 533 -17.70 16.41 -29.05
C THR A 533 -17.00 16.89 -30.33
N GLY A 534 -17.03 16.02 -31.34
CA GLY A 534 -16.68 16.38 -32.71
C GLY A 534 -17.78 17.22 -33.37
N GLY A 535 -17.58 17.57 -34.63
CA GLY A 535 -18.56 18.35 -35.36
C GLY A 535 -18.30 18.40 -36.85
N ARG A 536 -19.32 18.81 -37.61
CA ARG A 536 -19.23 18.97 -39.06
C ARG A 536 -19.79 20.33 -39.47
N THR A 537 -19.11 20.96 -40.40
CA THR A 537 -19.60 22.11 -41.15
C THR A 537 -19.80 21.74 -42.61
N ALA A 538 -20.31 22.66 -43.43
CA ALA A 538 -20.39 22.46 -44.89
C ALA A 538 -19.02 22.16 -45.53
N THR A 539 -17.92 22.51 -44.86
CA THR A 539 -16.58 22.48 -45.47
C THR A 539 -15.55 21.68 -44.69
N SER A 540 -15.86 21.20 -43.49
CA SER A 540 -14.92 20.46 -42.67
C SER A 540 -15.62 19.49 -41.73
N ALA A 541 -14.91 18.44 -41.35
CA ALA A 541 -15.33 17.53 -40.28
C ALA A 541 -14.21 17.38 -39.27
N ARG A 542 -14.56 17.28 -37.98
CA ARG A 542 -13.63 17.06 -36.88
C ARG A 542 -14.12 16.00 -35.92
N THR A 543 -13.22 15.17 -35.43
CA THR A 543 -13.50 14.29 -34.29
C THR A 543 -13.59 15.10 -33.00
N GLY A 544 -14.00 14.42 -31.94
CA GLY A 544 -13.78 14.89 -30.58
C GLY A 544 -12.30 14.91 -30.20
N ARG A 545 -12.04 15.41 -28.99
CA ARG A 545 -10.80 15.19 -28.23
C ARG A 545 -11.11 14.20 -27.13
N TYR A 546 -10.29 13.17 -26.97
CA TYR A 546 -10.49 12.09 -26.02
C TYR A 546 -9.30 12.02 -25.08
N THR A 547 -9.57 12.07 -23.78
CA THR A 547 -8.55 12.05 -22.73
C THR A 547 -8.75 10.83 -21.86
N VAL A 548 -7.64 10.26 -21.40
CA VAL A 548 -7.58 9.34 -20.26
C VAL A 548 -6.56 9.87 -19.25
N VAL A 549 -6.91 9.88 -17.97
CA VAL A 549 -5.99 10.09 -16.86
C VAL A 549 -6.05 8.86 -15.98
N ALA A 550 -4.89 8.28 -15.68
CA ALA A 550 -4.85 7.06 -14.88
C ALA A 550 -5.32 7.31 -13.45
N LEU A 551 -4.75 8.31 -12.78
CA LEU A 551 -5.04 8.62 -11.38
C LEU A 551 -5.20 10.14 -11.18
N ARG A 552 -6.29 10.52 -10.52
CA ARG A 552 -6.62 11.90 -10.17
C ARG A 552 -6.83 11.98 -8.67
N ILE A 553 -6.08 12.85 -8.02
CA ILE A 553 -6.13 13.07 -6.57
C ILE A 553 -6.56 14.51 -6.33
N ARG A 554 -7.61 14.71 -5.54
CA ARG A 554 -8.10 16.04 -5.16
C ARG A 554 -8.20 16.20 -3.66
N LEU A 555 -7.76 17.35 -3.18
CA LEU A 555 -7.93 17.83 -1.83
C LEU A 555 -9.11 18.82 -1.80
N LEU A 556 -10.12 18.48 -1.02
CA LEU A 556 -11.35 19.25 -0.91
C LEU A 556 -11.10 20.56 -0.15
N SER A 557 -11.62 21.66 -0.72
CA SER A 557 -11.23 23.06 -0.48
C SER A 557 -11.52 23.65 0.90
N ALA A 558 -12.20 22.94 1.80
CA ALA A 558 -12.67 23.52 3.07
C ALA A 558 -11.54 23.91 4.04
N LEU A 559 -10.30 23.47 3.80
CA LEU A 559 -9.16 23.63 4.72
C LEU A 559 -7.91 24.26 4.08
N LEU A 560 -7.92 24.55 2.78
CA LEU A 560 -6.76 25.11 2.07
C LEU A 560 -6.91 26.63 1.91
N PRO A 561 -5.95 27.45 2.38
CA PRO A 561 -5.99 28.92 2.26
C PRO A 561 -6.04 29.43 0.81
N THR A 562 -5.63 28.61 -0.16
CA THR A 562 -5.41 29.00 -1.56
C THR A 562 -6.34 28.30 -2.57
N GLY A 563 -7.43 27.65 -2.11
CA GLY A 563 -8.41 26.96 -2.95
C GLY A 563 -8.16 25.45 -3.09
N ALA A 564 -9.00 24.76 -3.88
CA ALA A 564 -8.88 23.32 -4.10
C ALA A 564 -7.52 22.98 -4.74
N ALA A 565 -6.83 21.98 -4.18
CA ALA A 565 -5.63 21.41 -4.77
C ALA A 565 -5.99 20.08 -5.44
N GLY A 566 -5.46 19.82 -6.63
CA GLY A 566 -5.69 18.57 -7.33
C GLY A 566 -4.60 18.30 -8.34
N ILE A 567 -4.18 17.04 -8.40
CA ILE A 567 -3.17 16.55 -9.33
C ILE A 567 -3.74 15.44 -10.19
N ASP A 568 -3.34 15.47 -11.45
CA ASP A 568 -3.63 14.44 -12.44
C ASP A 568 -2.33 13.76 -12.85
N LEU A 569 -2.30 12.44 -12.74
CA LEU A 569 -1.14 11.59 -13.01
C LEU A 569 -1.38 10.73 -14.26
N ALA A 570 -0.40 10.74 -15.16
CA ALA A 570 -0.41 10.10 -16.47
C ALA A 570 -1.66 10.44 -17.28
N ARG A 571 -1.68 11.63 -17.88
CA ARG A 571 -2.70 12.10 -18.82
C ARG A 571 -2.26 11.84 -20.26
N SER A 572 -3.13 11.18 -21.03
CA SER A 572 -2.95 10.96 -22.47
C SER A 572 -4.18 11.46 -23.23
N THR A 573 -3.95 12.28 -24.25
CA THR A 573 -5.00 12.94 -25.03
C THR A 573 -4.78 12.73 -26.52
N VAL A 574 -5.84 12.33 -27.22
CA VAL A 574 -5.83 12.16 -28.68
C VAL A 574 -6.95 12.95 -29.34
N GLY A 575 -6.68 13.44 -30.54
CA GLY A 575 -7.58 14.28 -31.29
C GLY A 575 -7.58 15.76 -30.86
N PRO A 576 -8.26 16.61 -31.63
CA PRO A 576 -9.08 16.26 -32.78
C PRO A 576 -8.27 15.86 -34.02
N ALA A 577 -8.86 15.02 -34.87
CA ALA A 577 -8.52 14.89 -36.28
C ALA A 577 -9.50 15.76 -37.08
N VAL A 578 -8.99 16.58 -37.98
CA VAL A 578 -9.77 17.54 -38.79
C VAL A 578 -9.45 17.35 -40.27
N VAL A 579 -10.48 17.27 -41.11
CA VAL A 579 -10.37 17.15 -42.57
C VAL A 579 -11.14 18.27 -43.28
N ASP A 580 -10.59 18.79 -44.37
CA ASP A 580 -11.24 19.78 -45.24
C ASP A 580 -12.02 19.05 -46.35
N LEU A 581 -13.35 19.12 -46.30
CA LEU A 581 -14.21 18.44 -47.25
C LEU A 581 -14.22 19.12 -48.63
N ARG A 582 -13.60 20.29 -48.79
CA ARG A 582 -13.51 20.98 -50.08
C ARG A 582 -12.40 20.44 -50.99
N ARG A 583 -11.37 19.80 -50.43
CA ARG A 583 -10.16 19.39 -51.17
C ARG A 583 -10.19 17.96 -51.70
N THR A 584 -11.19 17.17 -51.32
CA THR A 584 -11.27 15.73 -51.64
C THR A 584 -11.92 15.42 -53.01
N SER A 585 -12.06 16.42 -53.89
CA SER A 585 -12.46 16.15 -55.27
C SER A 585 -11.29 15.50 -56.02
N PRO A 586 -11.44 14.30 -56.62
CA PRO A 586 -10.41 13.81 -57.53
C PRO A 586 -10.28 14.82 -58.67
N SER A 587 -9.04 15.16 -59.01
CA SER A 587 -8.75 15.79 -60.28
C SER A 587 -9.30 14.86 -61.37
N PRO A 588 -10.21 15.33 -62.25
CA PRO A 588 -10.67 14.51 -63.35
C PRO A 588 -9.49 14.30 -64.29
N SER A 589 -9.04 13.04 -64.40
CA SER A 589 -8.11 12.59 -65.45
C SER A 589 -8.81 12.52 -66.79
#